data_AF-A0A0F9UT33-F1
#
_entry.id   AF-A0A0F9UT33-F1
#
_cell.length_a   1.000
_cell.length_b   1.000
_cell.length_c   1.000
_cell.angle_alpha   90.00
_cell.angle_beta   90.00
_cell.angle_gamma   90.00
#
_symmetry.space_group_name_H-M   'P 1'
#
loop_
_entity.id
_entity.type
_entity.pdbx_description
1 polymer ?
#
loop_
_entity_poly.entity_id
_entity_poly.type
_entity_poly.pdbx_seq_one_letter_code
_entity_poly.pdbx_strand_id
1 'polypeptide(L)'
;MRYFLSLGSNLGDKEKNLILALFSLEKEGVEILKMSSIYETQPVDFPSQPWFYNQLVEVRTKAIPEALLDLVKKIEQKMGRKCGQKKGPRIIDIDII
;
A
#
# COMPACT_ATOMS: atom_id res chain seq x y z
N MET A 1 18.92 1.23 2.70
CA MET A 1 18.16 2.24 3.47
C MET A 1 16.96 1.56 4.10
N ARG A 2 16.44 2.09 5.21
CA ARG A 2 15.20 1.60 5.84
C ARG A 2 14.09 2.62 5.63
N TYR A 3 12.90 2.15 5.35
CA TYR A 3 11.70 2.97 5.17
C TYR A 3 10.52 2.32 5.90
N PHE A 4 9.52 3.13 6.22
CA PHE A 4 8.22 2.64 6.67
C PHE A 4 7.20 2.90 5.58
N LEU A 5 6.45 1.87 5.20
CA LEU A 5 5.38 1.95 4.21
C LEU A 5 4.05 1.74 4.90
N SER A 6 3.09 2.62 4.63
CA SER A 6 1.69 2.44 5.01
C SER A 6 0.93 1.87 3.83
N LEU A 7 0.38 0.67 3.98
CA LEU A 7 -0.45 0.01 2.98
C LEU A 7 -1.93 0.16 3.37
N GLY A 8 -2.79 0.49 2.41
CA GLY A 8 -4.23 0.65 2.63
C GLY A 8 -5.07 0.07 1.50
N SER A 9 -6.12 -0.68 1.82
CA SER A 9 -7.07 -1.24 0.84
C SER A 9 -8.51 -1.16 1.36
N ASN A 10 -9.45 -0.73 0.52
CA ASN A 10 -10.88 -0.74 0.85
C ASN A 10 -11.80 -1.30 -0.24
N LEU A 11 -11.25 -1.96 -1.27
CA LEU A 11 -12.02 -2.60 -2.33
C LEU A 11 -11.73 -4.10 -2.42
N GLY A 12 -12.78 -4.89 -2.67
CA GLY A 12 -12.66 -6.33 -2.89
C GLY A 12 -12.10 -7.06 -1.67
N ASP A 13 -11.22 -8.03 -1.91
CA ASP A 13 -10.56 -8.82 -0.86
C ASP A 13 -9.37 -8.04 -0.29
N LYS A 14 -9.66 -7.23 0.73
CA LYS A 14 -8.72 -6.25 1.29
C LYS A 14 -7.43 -6.90 1.81
N GLU A 15 -7.53 -8.05 2.47
CA GLU A 15 -6.38 -8.78 3.01
C GLU A 15 -5.51 -9.37 1.90
N LYS A 16 -6.13 -9.99 0.88
CA LYS A 16 -5.38 -10.46 -0.30
C LYS A 16 -4.67 -9.33 -1.03
N ASN A 17 -5.27 -8.15 -1.11
CA ASN A 17 -4.61 -6.99 -1.72
C ASN A 17 -3.36 -6.57 -0.95
N LEU A 18 -3.40 -6.54 0.39
CA LEU A 18 -2.22 -6.25 1.21
C LEU A 18 -1.10 -7.28 0.98
N ILE A 19 -1.45 -8.58 1.00
CA ILE A 19 -0.50 -9.69 0.76
C ILE A 19 0.12 -9.58 -0.63
N LEU A 20 -0.69 -9.32 -1.66
CA LEU A 20 -0.20 -9.19 -3.03
C LEU A 20 0.71 -7.96 -3.21
N ALA A 21 0.44 -6.86 -2.51
CA ALA A 21 1.29 -5.68 -2.52
C ALA A 21 2.67 -5.96 -1.90
N LEU A 22 2.69 -6.62 -0.73
CA LEU A 22 3.92 -7.08 -0.06
C LEU A 22 4.74 -8.00 -0.97
N PHE A 23 4.10 -9.01 -1.56
CA PHE A 23 4.76 -9.91 -2.49
C PHE A 23 5.32 -9.19 -3.73
N SER A 24 4.62 -8.17 -4.22
CA SER A 24 5.07 -7.35 -5.35
C SER A 24 6.29 -6.49 -4.99
N LEU A 25 6.35 -5.98 -3.75
CA LEU A 25 7.52 -5.26 -3.23
C LEU A 25 8.75 -6.18 -3.15
N GLU A 26 8.58 -7.39 -2.61
CA GLU A 26 9.67 -8.37 -2.50
C GLU A 26 10.23 -8.78 -3.86
N LYS A 27 9.36 -8.97 -4.85
CA LYS A 27 9.77 -9.26 -6.24
C LYS A 27 10.63 -8.18 -6.88
N GLU A 28 10.48 -6.94 -6.43
CA GLU A 28 11.24 -5.79 -6.94
C GLU A 28 12.45 -5.46 -6.04
N GLY A 29 12.81 -6.38 -5.13
CA GLY A 29 14.02 -6.30 -4.31
C GLY A 29 13.88 -5.47 -3.03
N VAL A 30 12.64 -5.23 -2.58
CA VAL A 30 12.35 -4.60 -1.29
C VAL A 30 12.18 -5.68 -0.22
N GLU A 31 13.12 -5.76 0.72
CA GLU A 31 13.09 -6.72 1.82
C GLU A 31 12.11 -6.27 2.90
N ILE A 32 11.14 -7.12 3.24
CA ILE A 32 10.21 -6.86 4.35
C ILE A 32 10.86 -7.27 5.66
N LEU A 33 11.05 -6.32 6.58
CA LEU A 33 11.69 -6.58 7.88
C LEU A 33 10.66 -6.89 8.96
N LYS A 34 9.58 -6.10 9.03
CA LYS A 34 8.51 -6.22 10.03
C LYS A 34 7.19 -5.73 9.47
N MET A 35 6.11 -6.28 10.00
CA MET A 35 4.74 -5.87 9.68
C MET A 35 3.97 -5.64 10.98
N SER A 36 3.12 -4.61 11.01
CA SER A 36 2.13 -4.47 12.06
C SER A 36 0.98 -5.46 11.87
N SER A 37 0.10 -5.54 12.88
CA SER A 37 -1.25 -6.07 12.68
C SER A 37 -1.99 -5.27 11.61
N ILE A 38 -2.99 -5.89 11.00
CA ILE A 38 -3.94 -5.21 10.11
C ILE A 38 -5.01 -4.55 10.98
N TYR A 39 -5.29 -3.28 10.70
CA TYR A 39 -6.34 -2.52 11.38
C TYR A 39 -7.44 -2.15 10.41
N GLU A 40 -8.69 -2.41 10.80
CA GLU A 40 -9.85 -1.90 10.07
C GLU A 40 -10.20 -0.49 10.58
N THR A 41 -10.21 0.50 9.69
CA THR A 41 -10.44 1.91 10.06
C THR A 41 -11.45 2.59 9.16
N GLN A 42 -12.19 3.54 9.73
CA GLN A 42 -13.18 4.33 8.99
C GLN A 42 -12.49 5.24 7.95
N PRO A 43 -13.09 5.45 6.76
CA PRO A 43 -12.65 6.51 5.84
C PRO A 43 -12.82 7.90 6.46
N VAL A 44 -11.77 8.72 6.37
CA VAL A 44 -11.76 10.08 6.96
C VAL A 44 -12.31 11.13 6.01
N ASP A 45 -11.78 11.19 4.78
CA ASP A 45 -12.05 12.29 3.86
C ASP A 45 -13.33 12.15 3.03
N PHE A 46 -13.75 10.92 2.77
CA PHE A 46 -14.93 10.62 1.97
C PHE A 46 -15.69 9.48 2.67
N PRO A 47 -16.57 9.80 3.63
CA PRO A 47 -17.15 8.79 4.54
C PRO A 47 -18.04 7.76 3.84
N SER A 48 -18.62 8.09 2.69
CA SER A 48 -19.49 7.21 1.90
C SER A 48 -18.69 6.21 1.05
N GLN A 49 -17.76 5.48 1.68
CA GLN A 49 -17.01 4.40 1.06
C GLN A 49 -16.75 3.25 2.06
N PRO A 50 -16.33 2.06 1.59
CA PRO A 50 -16.00 0.97 2.49
C PRO A 50 -14.82 1.30 3.42
N TRP A 51 -14.80 0.64 4.58
CA TRP A 51 -13.71 0.76 5.55
C TRP A 51 -12.40 0.19 5.00
N PHE A 52 -11.30 0.81 5.42
CA PHE A 52 -9.95 0.43 5.00
C PHE A 52 -9.40 -0.66 5.91
N TYR A 53 -8.66 -1.59 5.33
CA TYR A 53 -7.63 -2.33 6.04
C TYR A 53 -6.31 -1.58 5.84
N ASN A 54 -5.67 -1.22 6.95
CA ASN A 54 -4.39 -0.54 6.97
C ASN A 54 -3.33 -1.38 7.69
N GLN A 55 -2.10 -1.34 7.17
CA GLN A 55 -0.95 -2.04 7.73
C GLN A 55 0.32 -1.22 7.54
N LEU A 56 1.13 -1.11 8.60
CA LEU A 56 2.44 -0.48 8.53
C LEU A 56 3.52 -1.56 8.36
N VAL A 57 4.50 -1.28 7.51
CA VAL A 57 5.54 -2.25 7.14
C VAL A 57 6.90 -1.57 7.19
N GLU A 58 7.85 -2.14 7.94
CA GLU A 58 9.25 -1.74 7.91
C GLU A 58 9.94 -2.50 6.77
N VAL A 59 10.60 -1.77 5.87
CA VAL A 59 11.28 -2.35 4.71
C VAL A 59 12.74 -1.92 4.61
N ARG A 60 13.55 -2.74 3.94
CA ARG A 60 14.91 -2.40 3.53
C ARG A 60 15.05 -2.50 2.03
N THR A 61 15.64 -1.47 1.42
CA THR A 61 15.93 -1.46 -0.01
C THR A 61 17.17 -0.62 -0.32
N LYS A 62 17.75 -0.84 -1.49
CA LYS A 62 18.81 0.02 -2.06
C LYS A 62 18.23 1.23 -2.81
N ALA A 63 16.91 1.24 -3.06
CA ALA A 63 16.25 2.37 -3.70
C ALA A 63 16.34 3.64 -2.85
N ILE A 64 16.67 4.75 -3.52
CA ILE A 64 16.50 6.10 -2.97
C ILE A 64 15.00 6.46 -2.92
N PRO A 65 14.58 7.49 -2.16
CA PRO A 65 13.18 7.80 -1.94
C PRO A 65 12.36 7.97 -3.22
N GLU A 66 12.90 8.66 -4.24
CA GLU A 66 12.24 8.90 -5.52
C GLU A 66 12.02 7.60 -6.29
N ALA A 67 13.05 6.74 -6.33
CA ALA A 67 12.95 5.44 -6.97
C ALA A 67 11.98 4.50 -6.24
N LEU A 68 11.90 4.59 -4.91
CA LEU A 68 10.91 3.86 -4.12
C LEU A 68 9.50 4.37 -4.40
N LEU A 69 9.31 5.69 -4.51
CA LEU A 69 8.02 6.30 -4.85
C LEU A 69 7.53 5.82 -6.22
N ASP A 70 8.40 5.84 -7.24
CA ASP A 70 8.06 5.35 -8.58
C ASP A 70 7.70 3.86 -8.55
N LEU A 71 8.45 3.06 -7.79
CA LEU A 71 8.19 1.64 -7.60
C LEU A 71 6.81 1.38 -6.99
N VAL A 72 6.48 2.04 -5.87
CA VAL A 72 5.20 1.80 -5.20
C VAL A 72 4.03 2.26 -6.07
N LYS A 73 4.16 3.37 -6.80
CA LYS A 73 3.14 3.82 -7.76
C LYS A 73 2.96 2.84 -8.91
N LYS A 74 4.04 2.24 -9.42
CA LYS A 74 3.98 1.18 -10.43
C LYS A 74 3.26 -0.08 -9.90
N ILE A 75 3.50 -0.47 -8.66
CA ILE A 75 2.82 -1.61 -8.02
C ILE A 75 1.32 -1.34 -7.90
N GLU A 76 0.93 -0.17 -7.39
CA GLU A 76 -0.47 0.22 -7.30
C GLU A 76 -1.19 0.15 -8.65
N GLN A 77 -0.57 0.69 -9.71
CA GLN A 77 -1.11 0.65 -11.07
C GLN A 77 -1.26 -0.79 -11.58
N LYS A 78 -0.23 -1.64 -11.41
CA LYS A 78 -0.28 -3.07 -11.79
C LYS A 78 -1.40 -3.83 -11.07
N MET A 79 -1.70 -3.46 -9.83
CA MET A 79 -2.80 -4.04 -9.04
C MET A 79 -4.18 -3.49 -9.42
N GLY A 80 -4.26 -2.55 -10.36
CA GLY A 80 -5.53 -2.03 -10.86
C GLY A 80 -5.98 -0.74 -10.19
N ARG A 81 -5.10 -0.01 -9.48
CA ARG A 81 -5.39 1.38 -9.08
C ARG A 81 -5.57 2.22 -10.34
N LYS A 82 -6.80 2.64 -10.60
CA LYS A 82 -7.14 3.55 -11.71
C LYS A 82 -6.96 5.00 -11.28
N CYS A 83 -6.65 5.88 -12.23
CA CYS A 83 -6.86 7.32 -12.06
C CYS A 83 -8.36 7.57 -11.90
N GLY A 84 -8.83 7.56 -10.65
CA GLY A 84 -10.22 7.81 -10.28
C GLY A 84 -10.35 9.06 -9.43
N GLN A 85 -11.47 9.14 -8.69
CA GLN A 85 -11.74 10.22 -7.76
C GLN A 85 -10.62 10.32 -6.72
N LYS A 86 -10.08 11.54 -6.54
CA LYS A 86 -9.11 11.83 -5.49
C LYS A 86 -9.73 11.44 -4.13
N LYS A 87 -9.01 10.65 -3.32
CA LYS A 87 -9.45 10.12 -2.01
C LYS A 87 -10.64 9.13 -2.06
N GLY A 88 -10.97 8.61 -3.24
CA GLY A 88 -11.97 7.56 -3.41
C GLY A 88 -11.47 6.15 -3.04
N PRO A 89 -12.33 5.14 -3.26
CA PRO A 89 -12.02 3.74 -3.01
C PRO A 89 -10.87 3.24 -3.90
N ARG A 90 -10.02 2.36 -3.36
CA ARG A 90 -8.84 1.83 -4.04
C ARG A 90 -8.55 0.39 -3.64
N ILE A 91 -8.07 -0.38 -4.64
CA ILE A 91 -7.60 -1.76 -4.46
C ILE A 91 -6.39 -1.78 -3.55
N ILE A 92 -5.48 -0.82 -3.72
CA ILE A 92 -4.31 -0.66 -2.85
C ILE A 92 -3.81 0.79 -2.92
N ASP A 93 -3.19 1.22 -1.83
CA ASP A 93 -2.51 2.48 -1.62
C ASP A 93 -1.24 2.18 -0.83
N ILE A 94 -0.11 2.72 -1.25
CA ILE A 94 1.18 2.53 -0.60
C ILE A 94 1.84 3.90 -0.45
N ASP A 95 1.93 4.35 0.79
CA ASP A 95 2.54 5.63 1.15
C ASP A 95 3.87 5.40 1.86
N ILE A 96 4.87 6.24 1.57
CA ILE A 96 6.13 6.30 2.30
C ILE A 96 5.93 7.26 3.48
N ILE A 97 6.23 6.81 4.70
CA ILE A 97 6.12 7.59 5.95
C ILE A 97 7.45 8.24 6.31
#